data_AF-A0A2H6MV68-F1
#
_entry.id   AF-A0A2H6MV68-F1
#
_cell.length_a   1.000
_cell.length_b   1.000
_cell.length_c   1.000
_cell.angle_alpha   90.00
_cell.angle_beta   90.00
_cell.angle_gamma   90.00
#
_symmetry.space_group_name_H-M   'P 1'
#
loop_
_entity.id
_entity.type
_entity.pdbx_description
1 polymer ?
#
loop_
_entity_poly.entity_id
_entity_poly.type
_entity_poly.pdbx_seq_one_letter_code
_entity_poly.pdbx_strand_id
1 'polypeptide(L)'
;GFPRPSLPPITSSYKRKFEDEEEDDSEMEDFIDDEGEPQEEISRHIREIFGYDRSKYKDESDYALRYMESTWKEQQKEEARSLRLGVQEDQEEMRREEEELKNRKQTKKLRTR
;
A
#
# COMPACT_ATOMS: atom_id res chain seq x y z
N GLY A 1 5.24 -22.15 -14.66
CA GLY A 1 5.57 -20.80 -15.15
C GLY A 1 4.96 -20.62 -16.51
N PHE A 2 4.26 -19.50 -16.76
CA PHE A 2 3.63 -19.24 -18.05
C PHE A 2 4.66 -18.70 -19.07
N PRO A 3 4.61 -19.10 -20.35
CA PRO A 3 5.57 -18.66 -21.35
C PRO A 3 5.26 -17.22 -21.83
N ARG A 4 6.32 -16.44 -22.11
CA ARG A 4 6.21 -15.09 -22.68
C ARG A 4 5.72 -15.15 -24.14
N PRO A 5 4.85 -14.23 -24.59
CA PRO A 5 4.40 -14.20 -25.98
C PRO A 5 5.54 -13.83 -26.93
N SER A 6 5.65 -14.53 -28.06
CA SER A 6 6.66 -14.26 -29.09
C SER A 6 6.28 -13.04 -29.93
N LEU A 7 7.21 -12.10 -30.07
CA LEU A 7 7.05 -10.92 -30.92
C LEU A 7 7.08 -11.30 -32.41
N PRO A 8 6.38 -10.55 -33.28
CA PRO A 8 6.31 -10.83 -34.71
C PRO A 8 7.68 -10.60 -35.39
N PRO A 9 7.97 -11.31 -36.49
CA PRO A 9 9.24 -11.18 -37.20
C PRO A 9 9.36 -9.80 -37.84
N ILE A 10 10.48 -9.12 -37.58
CA ILE A 10 10.86 -7.89 -38.26
C ILE A 10 11.07 -8.24 -39.73
N THR A 11 10.17 -7.81 -40.61
CA THR A 11 10.33 -8.01 -42.04
C THR A 11 11.54 -7.22 -42.52
N SER A 12 12.45 -7.90 -43.23
CA SER A 12 13.78 -7.41 -43.68
C SER A 12 13.74 -6.17 -44.59
N SER A 13 12.56 -5.68 -44.96
CA SER A 13 12.37 -4.55 -45.89
C SER A 13 12.59 -3.18 -45.26
N TYR A 14 12.68 -3.06 -43.94
CA TYR A 14 13.06 -1.81 -43.27
C TYR A 14 14.55 -1.79 -42.91
N LYS A 15 15.42 -1.88 -43.92
CA LYS A 15 16.82 -1.48 -43.75
C LYS A 15 16.88 0.05 -43.80
N ARG A 16 17.08 0.66 -42.63
CA ARG A 16 17.45 2.07 -42.48
C ARG A 16 18.69 2.30 -43.36
N LYS A 17 18.60 3.23 -44.32
CA LYS A 17 19.79 3.71 -45.03
C LYS A 17 20.54 4.60 -44.05
N PHE A 18 21.76 4.19 -43.68
CA PHE A 18 22.70 5.07 -43.03
C PHE A 18 23.46 5.77 -44.17
N GLU A 19 23.16 7.04 -44.41
CA GLU A 19 24.09 7.92 -45.12
C GLU A 19 25.19 8.26 -44.11
N ASP A 20 26.39 7.76 -44.37
CA ASP A 20 27.63 7.98 -43.62
C ASP A 20 28.11 9.43 -43.90
N GLU A 21 27.40 10.42 -43.37
CA GLU A 21 27.98 11.74 -43.15
C GLU A 21 28.42 11.78 -41.68
N GLU A 22 29.67 11.37 -41.45
CA GLU A 22 30.40 11.55 -40.19
C GLU A 22 30.77 13.04 -39.99
N GLU A 23 29.77 13.91 -39.95
CA GLU A 23 29.92 15.18 -39.21
C GLU A 23 29.44 14.90 -37.79
N ASP A 24 30.36 14.38 -36.99
CA ASP A 24 30.24 14.28 -35.54
C ASP A 24 30.09 15.70 -34.99
N ASP A 25 28.82 16.13 -34.86
CA ASP A 25 28.45 17.46 -34.43
C ASP A 25 28.71 17.55 -32.91
N SER A 26 29.96 17.80 -32.53
CA SER A 26 30.37 17.92 -31.12
C SER A 26 29.64 19.05 -30.36
N GLU A 27 28.84 19.88 -31.04
CA GLU A 27 27.90 20.83 -30.40
C GLU A 27 26.70 20.12 -29.77
N MET A 28 26.32 18.93 -30.26
CA MET A 28 25.20 18.13 -29.74
C MET A 28 25.61 17.21 -28.57
N GLU A 29 26.91 17.07 -28.28
CA GLU A 29 27.38 16.30 -27.12
C GLU A 29 27.05 16.98 -25.79
N ASP A 30 26.95 18.31 -25.76
CA ASP A 30 26.56 19.10 -24.57
C ASP A 30 25.03 19.24 -24.43
N PHE A 31 24.24 18.68 -25.36
CA PHE A 31 22.77 18.76 -25.34
C PHE A 31 22.13 17.73 -24.40
N ILE A 32 22.74 16.55 -24.24
CA ILE A 32 22.29 15.54 -23.29
C ILE A 32 23.20 15.57 -22.06
N ASP A 33 22.76 16.34 -21.08
CA ASP A 33 23.28 16.28 -19.72
C ASP A 33 22.93 14.91 -19.12
N ASP A 34 23.87 13.97 -19.16
CA ASP A 34 23.74 12.65 -18.55
C ASP A 34 23.77 12.73 -17.00
N GLU A 35 23.80 13.95 -16.43
CA GLU A 35 23.50 14.27 -15.03
C GLU A 35 21.99 14.19 -14.74
N GLY A 36 21.34 13.13 -15.23
CA GLY A 36 20.01 12.77 -14.77
C GLY A 36 20.05 12.38 -13.30
N GLU A 37 19.05 12.83 -12.53
CA GLU A 37 18.84 12.43 -11.14
C GLU A 37 19.05 10.91 -10.98
N PRO A 38 19.93 10.46 -10.07
CA PRO A 38 20.19 9.04 -9.93
C PRO A 38 18.88 8.34 -9.60
N GLN A 39 18.54 7.25 -10.32
CA GLN A 39 17.30 6.48 -10.09
C GLN A 39 17.10 6.06 -8.62
N GLU A 40 18.18 6.08 -7.83
CA GLU A 40 18.22 5.89 -6.39
C GLU A 40 17.39 6.92 -5.61
N GLU A 41 17.27 8.17 -6.10
CA GLU A 41 16.51 9.26 -5.48
C GLU A 41 15.01 9.07 -5.67
N ILE A 42 14.59 8.69 -6.87
CA ILE A 42 13.19 8.31 -7.15
C ILE A 42 12.79 7.12 -6.26
N SER A 43 13.65 6.11 -6.18
CA SER A 43 13.41 4.93 -5.33
C SER A 43 13.44 5.24 -3.83
N ARG A 44 14.25 6.23 -3.39
CA ARG A 44 14.28 6.72 -2.01
C ARG A 44 12.99 7.48 -1.68
N HIS A 45 12.56 8.36 -2.58
CA HIS A 45 11.35 9.16 -2.42
C HIS A 45 10.09 8.29 -2.32
N ILE A 46 9.97 7.27 -3.19
CA ILE A 46 8.84 6.32 -3.12
C ILE A 46 8.81 5.58 -1.76
N ARG A 47 9.98 5.16 -1.25
CA ARG A 47 10.06 4.51 0.07
C ARG A 47 9.67 5.45 1.20
N GLU A 48 10.09 6.71 1.12
CA GLU A 48 9.77 7.74 2.09
C GLU A 48 8.27 8.02 2.16
N ILE A 49 7.59 8.14 1.01
CA ILE A 49 6.14 8.36 0.93
C ILE A 49 5.36 7.30 1.71
N PHE A 50 5.74 6.02 1.59
CA PHE A 50 5.04 4.91 2.26
C PHE A 50 5.68 4.45 3.57
N GLY A 51 6.77 5.10 4.02
CA GLY A 51 7.52 4.70 5.21
C GLY A 51 8.16 3.32 5.11
N TYR A 52 8.49 2.87 3.89
CA TYR A 52 9.12 1.56 3.66
C TYR A 52 10.61 1.59 4.02
N ASP A 53 10.98 0.80 5.01
CA ASP A 53 12.37 0.64 5.44
C ASP A 53 12.85 -0.78 5.12
N ARG A 54 13.74 -0.88 4.12
CA ARG A 54 14.32 -2.16 3.67
C ARG A 54 15.08 -2.89 4.78
N SER A 55 15.63 -2.17 5.76
CA SER A 55 16.42 -2.78 6.84
C SER A 55 15.56 -3.66 7.76
N LYS A 56 14.27 -3.35 7.90
CA LYS A 56 13.31 -4.11 8.74
C LYS A 56 12.98 -5.48 8.18
N TYR A 57 13.19 -5.69 6.88
CA TYR A 57 12.78 -6.88 6.15
C TYR A 57 13.93 -7.78 5.74
N LYS A 58 15.16 -7.44 6.16
CA LYS A 58 16.37 -8.18 5.79
C LYS A 58 16.39 -9.61 6.32
N ASP A 59 15.80 -9.82 7.50
CA ASP A 59 15.78 -11.10 8.21
C ASP A 59 14.36 -11.71 8.27
N GLU A 60 13.46 -11.32 7.34
CA GLU A 60 12.15 -11.96 7.23
C GLU A 60 12.32 -13.44 6.89
N SER A 61 12.14 -14.28 7.90
CA SER A 61 12.15 -15.72 7.72
C SER A 61 10.96 -16.20 6.89
N ASP A 62 11.16 -17.28 6.13
CA ASP A 62 10.13 -17.99 5.35
C ASP A 62 8.90 -18.40 6.18
N TYR A 63 9.00 -18.35 7.52
CA TYR A 63 7.92 -18.55 8.48
C TYR A 63 6.79 -17.51 8.31
N ALA A 64 7.11 -16.23 8.13
CA ALA A 64 6.10 -15.19 7.97
C ALA A 64 5.27 -15.38 6.69
N LEU A 65 5.89 -15.87 5.61
CA LEU A 65 5.22 -16.13 4.34
C LEU A 65 4.29 -17.35 4.40
N ARG A 66 4.62 -18.37 5.20
CA ARG A 66 3.87 -19.64 5.25
C ARG A 66 2.65 -19.62 6.18
N TYR A 67 2.67 -18.80 7.21
CA TYR A 67 1.65 -18.80 8.26
C TYR A 67 0.79 -17.53 8.29
N MET A 68 0.86 -16.70 7.23
CA MET A 68 0.04 -15.49 7.10
C MET A 68 -1.43 -15.83 6.78
N GLU A 69 -1.69 -17.00 6.19
CA GLU A 69 -3.03 -17.42 5.82
C GLU A 69 -3.80 -17.95 7.04
N SER A 70 -5.08 -17.59 7.13
CA SER A 70 -6.02 -18.13 8.12
C SER A 70 -6.88 -19.20 7.50
N THR A 71 -7.20 -20.24 8.26
CA THR A 71 -8.14 -21.27 7.82
C THR A 71 -9.58 -20.78 7.92
N TRP A 72 -10.48 -21.34 7.10
CA TRP A 72 -11.92 -21.03 7.14
C TRP A 72 -12.53 -21.13 8.55
N LYS A 73 -12.11 -22.14 9.32
CA LYS A 73 -12.60 -22.36 10.69
C LYS A 73 -12.14 -21.25 11.65
N GLU A 74 -10.93 -20.73 11.47
CA GLU A 74 -10.40 -19.62 12.26
C GLU A 74 -11.17 -18.34 11.95
N GLN A 75 -11.43 -18.07 10.67
CA GLN A 75 -12.21 -16.93 10.23
C GLN A 75 -13.63 -16.97 10.82
N GLN A 76 -14.35 -18.10 10.72
CA GLN A 76 -15.68 -18.23 11.31
C GLN A 76 -15.69 -18.02 12.84
N LYS A 77 -14.64 -18.46 13.54
CA LYS A 77 -14.50 -18.26 14.98
C LYS A 77 -14.21 -16.80 15.32
N GLU A 78 -13.44 -16.11 14.50
CA GLU A 78 -13.16 -14.69 14.64
C GLU A 78 -14.41 -13.85 14.40
N GLU A 79 -15.14 -14.10 13.32
CA GLU A 79 -16.41 -13.43 13.02
C GLU A 79 -17.43 -13.62 14.15
N ALA A 80 -17.59 -14.84 14.67
CA ALA A 80 -18.48 -15.11 15.80
C ALA A 80 -18.06 -14.37 17.08
N ARG A 81 -16.74 -14.21 17.32
CA ARG A 81 -16.23 -13.45 18.46
C ARG A 81 -16.45 -11.95 18.28
N SER A 82 -16.15 -11.42 17.10
CA SER A 82 -16.35 -10.01 16.76
C SER A 82 -17.83 -9.62 16.88
N LEU A 83 -18.74 -10.44 16.35
CA LEU A 83 -20.18 -10.21 16.47
C LEU A 83 -20.64 -10.18 17.93
N ARG A 84 -20.16 -11.12 18.76
CA ARG A 84 -20.52 -11.16 20.18
C ARG A 84 -19.99 -9.95 20.94
N LEU A 85 -18.77 -9.52 20.67
CA LEU A 85 -18.17 -8.34 21.31
C LEU A 85 -18.91 -7.07 20.88
N GLY A 86 -19.18 -6.88 19.58
CA GLY A 86 -19.92 -5.71 19.10
C GLY A 86 -21.30 -5.57 19.75
N VAL A 87 -22.05 -6.67 19.86
CA VAL A 87 -23.37 -6.64 20.55
C VAL A 87 -23.23 -6.29 22.04
N GLN A 88 -22.16 -6.74 22.71
CA GLN A 88 -21.92 -6.41 24.12
C GLN A 88 -21.53 -4.94 24.31
N GLU A 89 -20.71 -4.41 23.41
CA GLU A 89 -20.29 -3.01 23.38
C GLU A 89 -21.51 -2.09 23.19
N ASP A 90 -22.36 -2.36 22.19
CA ASP A 90 -23.60 -1.61 21.95
C ASP A 90 -24.52 -1.61 23.18
N GLN A 91 -24.66 -2.76 23.85
CA GLN A 91 -25.48 -2.89 25.06
C GLN A 91 -24.88 -2.14 26.26
N GLU A 92 -23.56 -2.08 26.37
CA GLU A 92 -22.90 -1.28 27.40
C GLU A 92 -23.08 0.21 27.14
N GLU A 93 -22.92 0.65 25.90
CA GLU A 93 -23.11 2.04 25.52
C GLU A 93 -24.54 2.52 25.78
N MET A 94 -25.56 1.76 25.35
CA MET A 94 -26.96 2.08 25.64
C MET A 94 -27.25 2.19 27.15
N ARG A 95 -26.68 1.29 27.97
CA ARG A 95 -26.85 1.36 29.43
C ARG A 95 -26.20 2.61 30.02
N ARG A 96 -24.99 2.95 29.57
CA ARG A 96 -24.26 4.13 30.02
C ARG A 96 -25.02 5.41 29.65
N GLU A 97 -25.51 5.52 28.42
CA GLU A 97 -26.30 6.66 27.96
C GLU A 97 -27.61 6.83 28.76
N GLU A 98 -28.30 5.73 29.06
CA GLU A 98 -29.52 5.76 29.89
C GLU A 98 -29.24 6.28 31.30
N GLU A 99 -28.16 5.83 31.93
CA GLU A 99 -27.75 6.27 33.26
C GLU A 99 -27.39 7.75 33.27
N GLU A 100 -26.64 8.22 32.28
CA GLU A 100 -26.35 9.64 32.11
C GLU A 100 -27.62 10.48 31.92
N LEU A 101 -28.56 10.01 31.08
CA LEU A 101 -29.83 10.69 30.87
C LEU A 101 -30.66 10.76 32.17
N LYS A 102 -30.70 9.68 32.96
CA LYS A 102 -31.37 9.64 34.26
C LYS A 102 -30.73 10.64 35.22
N ASN A 103 -29.41 10.67 35.34
CA ASN A 103 -28.67 11.61 36.19
C ASN A 103 -28.89 13.07 35.75
N ARG A 104 -28.89 13.35 34.44
CA ARG A 104 -29.18 14.68 33.88
C ARG A 104 -30.62 15.11 34.16
N LYS A 105 -31.59 14.20 34.11
CA LYS A 105 -32.99 14.49 34.47
C LYS A 105 -33.15 14.78 35.96
N GLN A 106 -32.49 14.02 36.83
CA GLN A 106 -32.54 14.23 38.28
C GLN A 106 -31.91 15.57 38.69
N THR A 107 -30.72 15.88 38.18
CA THR A 107 -30.03 17.16 38.44
C THR A 107 -30.84 18.37 37.95
N LYS A 108 -31.50 18.27 36.78
CA LYS A 108 -32.43 19.30 36.30
C LYS A 108 -33.61 19.47 37.27
N LYS A 109 -34.26 18.39 37.71
CA LYS A 109 -35.38 18.45 38.67
C LYS A 109 -35.02 19.09 40.01
N LEU A 110 -33.78 18.88 40.49
CA LEU A 110 -33.28 19.49 41.73
C LEU A 110 -32.96 20.98 41.56
N ARG A 111 -32.61 21.44 40.35
CA ARG A 111 -32.34 22.86 40.06
C ARG A 111 -33.60 23.71 39.88
N THR A 112 -34.73 23.11 39.53
CA THR A 112 -36.00 23.82 39.30
C THR A 112 -36.91 23.88 40.54
N ARG A 113 -36.45 23.41 41.70
CA ARG A 113 -37.21 23.32 42.94
C ARG A 113 -36.57 24.19 44.02
#